data_AF-A0A7V6ANT5-F1
#
_entry.id   AF-A0A7V6ANT5-F1
#
_cell.length_a   1.000
_cell.length_b   1.000
_cell.length_c   1.000
_cell.angle_alpha   90.00
_cell.angle_beta   90.00
_cell.angle_gamma   90.00
#
_symmetry.space_group_name_H-M   'P 1'
#
loop_
_entity.id
_entity.type
_entity.pdbx_description
1 polymer ?
#
loop_
_entity_poly.entity_id
_entity_poly.type
_entity_poly.pdbx_seq_one_letter_code
_entity_poly.pdbx_strand_id
1 'polypeptide(L)'
;MDIYAEPLVVESLKKEYAYVFEEEKYPGVPEVNIHPVVDISRPFFVRDMEIMPVRLYHHKLPILGFRISDFAYLIDTNYIPEEEKRKLKGLKILVITALRMEKHLSHFSLPEALEVIRELKPEKAYVTHISHQMGFHRDVFTRIYPEAEPAYDGLRLIC
;
A
#
# COMPACT_ATOMS: atom_id res chain seq x y z
N MET A 1 15.28 10.10 11.63
CA MET A 1 14.12 9.32 11.15
C MET A 1 14.60 8.38 10.05
N ASP A 2 14.31 7.09 10.19
CA ASP A 2 14.64 6.10 9.16
C ASP A 2 13.59 6.11 8.04
N ILE A 3 14.06 6.10 6.79
CA ILE A 3 13.22 6.07 5.58
C ILE A 3 13.63 4.89 4.73
N TYR A 4 12.68 3.98 4.48
CA TYR A 4 12.86 2.82 3.61
C TYR A 4 12.16 3.08 2.28
N ALA A 5 12.91 3.06 1.18
CA ALA A 5 12.36 3.38 -0.13
C ALA A 5 13.21 2.78 -1.25
N GLU A 6 12.60 2.54 -2.41
CA GLU A 6 13.36 2.16 -3.61
C GLU A 6 14.27 3.31 -4.06
N PRO A 7 15.42 3.03 -4.70
CA PRO A 7 16.34 4.07 -5.15
C PRO A 7 15.70 5.21 -5.95
N LEU A 8 14.78 4.90 -6.88
CA LEU A 8 14.07 5.92 -7.67
C LEU A 8 13.19 6.85 -6.80
N VAL A 9 12.60 6.31 -5.73
CA VAL A 9 11.83 7.11 -4.77
C VAL A 9 12.77 7.98 -3.94
N VAL A 10 13.93 7.45 -3.53
CA VAL A 10 14.97 8.21 -2.83
C VAL A 10 15.47 9.38 -3.68
N GLU A 11 15.72 9.18 -4.97
CA GLU A 11 16.11 10.25 -5.90
C GLU A 11 15.04 11.34 -5.98
N SER A 12 13.77 10.95 -6.08
CA SER A 12 12.65 11.89 -6.07
C SER A 12 12.58 12.67 -4.75
N LEU A 13 12.74 12.01 -3.59
CA LEU A 13 12.78 12.67 -2.28
C LEU A 13 13.92 13.69 -2.18
N LYS A 14 15.11 13.34 -2.65
CA LYS A 14 16.27 14.25 -2.66
C LYS A 14 16.04 15.47 -3.54
N LYS A 15 15.30 15.32 -4.63
CA LYS A 15 14.97 16.44 -5.52
C LYS A 15 13.91 17.36 -4.91
N GLU A 16 12.80 16.81 -4.44
CA GLU A 16 11.67 17.60 -3.94
C GLU A 16 11.92 18.18 -2.55
N TYR A 17 12.77 17.54 -1.74
CA TYR A 17 13.12 17.97 -0.38
C TYR A 17 14.63 18.20 -0.22
N ALA A 18 15.27 18.82 -1.22
CA ALA A 18 16.73 19.00 -1.28
C ALA A 18 17.37 19.48 0.04
N TYR A 19 16.77 20.48 0.69
CA TYR A 19 17.25 21.05 1.96
C TYR A 19 17.42 20.02 3.10
N VAL A 20 16.69 18.90 3.07
CA VAL A 20 16.80 17.82 4.08
C VAL A 20 18.08 17.01 3.88
N PHE A 21 18.57 16.95 2.64
CA PHE A 21 19.66 16.10 2.18
C PHE A 21 20.96 16.86 1.87
N GLU A 22 20.98 18.18 2.07
CA GLU A 22 22.17 19.00 1.96
C GLU A 22 23.18 18.72 3.08
N GLU A 23 24.48 18.92 2.79
CA GLU A 23 25.55 18.77 3.78
C GLU A 23 25.51 19.88 4.83
N GLU A 24 25.25 21.12 4.40
CA GLU A 24 25.12 22.28 5.30
C GLU A 24 23.69 22.36 5.87
N LYS A 25 23.53 21.84 7.09
CA LYS A 25 22.25 21.89 7.79
C LYS A 25 22.11 23.14 8.64
N TYR A 26 20.92 23.73 8.64
CA TYR A 26 20.53 24.78 9.58
C TYR A 26 19.68 24.21 10.73
N PRO A 27 19.52 24.94 11.85
CA PRO A 27 18.76 24.44 12.99
C PRO A 27 17.32 24.07 12.62
N GLY A 28 16.90 22.85 13.01
CA GLY A 28 15.55 22.35 12.77
C GLY A 28 15.37 21.51 11.50
N VAL A 29 16.42 21.33 10.68
CA VAL A 29 16.37 20.39 9.54
C VAL A 29 16.22 18.95 10.05
N PRO A 30 15.29 18.16 9.48
CA PRO A 30 15.14 16.75 9.85
C PRO A 30 16.40 15.94 9.60
N GLU A 31 16.77 15.09 10.56
CA GLU A 31 17.76 14.05 10.32
C GLU A 31 17.07 12.83 9.71
N VAL A 32 17.49 12.45 8.50
CA VAL A 32 16.96 11.30 7.77
C VAL A 32 18.05 10.28 7.50
N ASN A 33 17.76 9.02 7.80
CA ASN A 33 18.61 7.89 7.48
C ASN A 33 17.91 7.09 6.37
N ILE A 34 18.50 7.06 5.18
CA ILE A 34 17.92 6.35 4.04
C ILE A 34 18.38 4.89 4.06
N HIS A 35 17.42 3.98 3.96
CA HIS A 35 17.59 2.54 3.83
C HIS A 35 17.02 2.09 2.49
N PRO A 36 17.84 1.97 1.43
CA PRO A 36 17.36 1.59 0.11
C PRO A 36 16.77 0.17 0.09
N VAL A 37 15.55 0.01 -0.42
CA VAL A 37 14.94 -1.29 -0.71
C VAL A 37 15.34 -1.69 -2.13
N VAL A 38 16.40 -2.49 -2.26
CA VAL A 38 17.00 -2.84 -3.56
C VAL A 38 16.56 -4.19 -4.09
N ASP A 39 16.45 -5.20 -3.22
CA ASP A 39 16.01 -6.55 -3.60
C ASP A 39 14.59 -6.77 -3.06
N ILE A 40 13.61 -6.59 -3.94
CA ILE A 40 12.18 -6.77 -3.61
C ILE A 40 11.74 -8.24 -3.64
N SER A 41 12.64 -9.17 -3.98
CA SER A 41 12.38 -10.61 -3.95
C SER A 41 12.57 -11.20 -2.55
N ARG A 42 13.23 -10.45 -1.66
CA ARG A 42 13.55 -10.83 -0.28
C ARG A 42 12.91 -9.86 0.71
N PRO A 43 12.62 -10.32 1.94
CA PRO A 43 12.20 -9.41 2.97
C PRO A 43 13.38 -8.55 3.43
N PHE A 44 13.05 -7.38 3.97
CA PHE A 44 13.96 -6.56 4.76
C PHE A 44 13.42 -6.43 6.18
N PHE A 45 14.27 -5.95 7.09
CA PHE A 45 13.92 -5.82 8.50
C PHE A 45 13.86 -4.35 8.90
N VAL A 46 12.79 -3.99 9.60
CA VAL A 46 12.71 -2.77 10.39
C VAL A 46 12.73 -3.20 11.85
N ARG A 47 13.88 -3.04 12.51
CA ARG A 47 14.16 -3.66 13.81
C ARG A 47 14.01 -5.18 13.72
N ASP A 48 13.08 -5.76 14.46
CA ASP A 48 12.74 -7.19 14.53
C ASP A 48 11.57 -7.57 13.61
N MET A 49 10.97 -6.60 12.91
CA MET A 49 9.85 -6.84 12.02
C MET A 49 10.32 -7.19 10.61
N GLU A 50 9.99 -8.39 10.16
CA GLU A 50 10.20 -8.83 8.79
C GLU A 50 9.12 -8.23 7.87
N ILE A 51 9.55 -7.50 6.84
CA ILE A 51 8.67 -6.85 5.87
C ILE A 51 8.98 -7.42 4.48
N MET A 52 7.98 -8.03 3.85
CA MET A 52 8.06 -8.56 2.49
C MET A 52 7.52 -7.52 1.50
N PRO A 53 8.36 -6.96 0.60
CA PRO A 53 7.90 -6.11 -0.48
C PRO A 53 7.04 -6.91 -1.48
N VAL A 54 5.98 -6.27 -1.96
CA VAL A 54 5.09 -6.80 -2.99
C VAL A 54 5.08 -5.80 -4.14
N ARG A 55 5.55 -6.21 -5.31
CA ARG A 55 5.52 -5.34 -6.50
C ARG A 55 4.07 -5.15 -6.94
N LEU A 56 3.68 -3.89 -7.09
CA LEU A 56 2.39 -3.49 -7.64
C LEU A 56 2.62 -2.48 -8.76
N TYR A 57 1.56 -2.15 -9.48
CA TYR A 57 1.59 -1.12 -10.51
C TYR A 57 0.54 -0.05 -10.26
N HIS A 58 0.99 1.21 -10.34
CA HIS A 58 0.18 2.40 -10.45
C HIS A 58 0.12 2.81 -11.93
N HIS A 59 -0.83 2.25 -12.68
CA HIS A 59 -0.79 2.24 -14.14
C HIS A 59 0.49 1.56 -14.68
N LYS A 60 1.46 2.33 -15.18
CA LYS A 60 2.74 1.83 -15.71
C LYS A 60 3.88 1.98 -14.70
N LEU A 61 3.66 2.74 -13.63
CA LEU A 61 4.68 3.01 -12.62
C LEU A 61 4.75 1.81 -11.66
N PRO A 62 5.89 1.10 -11.58
CA PRO A 62 6.08 0.10 -10.54
C PRO A 62 6.14 0.78 -9.17
N ILE A 63 5.38 0.28 -8.21
CA ILE A 63 5.36 0.73 -6.82
C ILE A 63 5.45 -0.49 -5.88
N LEU A 64 5.50 -0.25 -4.57
CA LEU A 64 5.51 -1.31 -3.57
C LEU A 64 4.26 -1.26 -2.69
N GLY A 65 3.64 -2.43 -2.53
CA GLY A 65 2.89 -2.78 -1.34
C GLY A 65 3.78 -3.56 -0.38
N PHE A 66 3.26 -3.82 0.82
CA PHE A 66 4.02 -4.52 1.84
C PHE A 66 3.18 -5.59 2.53
N ARG A 67 3.79 -6.75 2.76
CA ARG A 67 3.29 -7.78 3.65
C ARG A 67 4.13 -7.82 4.92
N ILE A 68 3.46 -7.88 6.07
CA ILE A 68 4.04 -8.02 7.39
C ILE A 68 3.32 -9.19 8.05
N SER A 69 4.02 -10.33 8.20
CA SER A 69 3.42 -11.58 8.70
C SER A 69 2.17 -12.01 7.92
N ASP A 70 0.97 -11.93 8.51
CA ASP A 70 -0.33 -12.27 7.91
C ASP A 70 -1.18 -11.03 7.56
N PHE A 71 -0.57 -9.85 7.60
CA PHE A 71 -1.14 -8.57 7.20
C PHE A 71 -0.52 -8.09 5.88
N ALA A 72 -1.32 -7.52 4.98
CA ALA A 72 -0.82 -6.85 3.78
C ALA A 72 -1.48 -5.48 3.55
N TYR A 73 -0.70 -4.53 3.05
CA TYR A 73 -1.13 -3.16 2.74
C TYR A 73 -0.74 -2.80 1.30
N LEU A 74 -1.74 -2.76 0.41
CA LEU A 74 -1.58 -2.63 -1.03
C LEU A 74 -2.33 -1.37 -1.52
N ILE A 75 -1.62 -0.25 -1.60
CA ILE A 75 -2.22 1.03 -2.00
C ILE A 75 -1.73 1.52 -3.36
N ASP A 76 -2.40 2.55 -3.88
CA ASP A 76 -2.12 3.27 -5.12
C ASP A 76 -1.96 2.36 -6.35
N THR A 77 -2.70 1.25 -6.39
CA THR A 77 -2.52 0.24 -7.44
C THR A 77 -3.78 -0.06 -8.24
N ASN A 78 -3.59 -0.44 -9.50
CA ASN A 78 -4.61 -1.07 -10.37
C ASN A 78 -4.18 -2.44 -10.92
N TYR A 79 -3.03 -2.96 -10.51
CA TYR A 79 -2.54 -4.25 -10.99
C TYR A 79 -1.51 -4.88 -10.05
N ILE A 80 -1.71 -6.17 -9.79
CA ILE A 80 -0.81 -7.04 -9.03
C ILE A 80 -0.32 -8.14 -9.98
N PRO A 81 0.99 -8.24 -10.26
CA PRO A 81 1.54 -9.34 -11.05
C PRO A 81 1.22 -10.70 -10.42
N GLU A 82 1.00 -11.71 -11.26
CA GLU A 82 0.55 -13.03 -10.82
C GLU A 82 1.58 -13.73 -9.91
N GLU A 83 2.87 -13.53 -10.19
CA GLU A 83 3.96 -14.01 -9.37
C GLU A 83 3.97 -13.39 -7.96
N GLU A 84 3.53 -12.13 -7.84
CA GLU A 84 3.49 -11.39 -6.58
C GLU A 84 2.31 -11.82 -5.70
N LYS A 85 1.20 -12.27 -6.30
CA LYS A 85 0.05 -12.83 -5.55
C LYS A 85 0.43 -14.03 -4.69
N ARG A 86 1.50 -14.77 -5.02
CA ARG A 86 2.01 -15.86 -4.18
C ARG A 86 2.45 -15.36 -2.81
N LYS A 87 3.00 -14.15 -2.73
CA LYS A 87 3.38 -13.50 -1.48
C LYS A 87 2.16 -13.08 -0.66
N LEU A 88 0.95 -13.09 -1.22
CA LEU A 88 -0.28 -12.62 -0.57
C LEU A 88 -1.21 -13.77 -0.11
N LYS A 89 -0.72 -15.01 -0.11
CA LYS A 89 -1.51 -16.17 0.37
C LYS A 89 -1.53 -16.24 1.90
N GLY A 90 -2.67 -16.65 2.46
CA GLY A 90 -2.84 -16.89 3.89
C GLY A 90 -2.85 -15.61 4.73
N LEU A 91 -3.44 -14.53 4.19
CA LEU A 91 -3.60 -13.28 4.92
C LEU A 91 -4.76 -13.37 5.89
N LYS A 92 -4.54 -12.92 7.13
CA LYS A 92 -5.64 -12.58 8.03
C LYS A 92 -6.27 -11.26 7.64
N ILE A 93 -5.44 -10.28 7.30
CA ILE A 93 -5.90 -8.92 6.98
C ILE A 93 -5.27 -8.46 5.68
N LEU A 94 -6.12 -8.05 4.75
CA LEU A 94 -5.72 -7.34 3.53
C LEU A 94 -6.29 -5.91 3.57
N VAL A 95 -5.43 -4.91 3.43
CA VAL A 95 -5.85 -3.54 3.14
C VAL A 95 -5.50 -3.24 1.69
N ILE A 96 -6.49 -2.80 0.91
CA ILE A 96 -6.33 -2.59 -0.54
C ILE A 96 -7.00 -1.31 -1.03
N THR A 97 -6.41 -0.64 -2.02
CA THR A 97 -7.05 0.50 -2.70
C THR A 97 -8.34 0.10 -3.40
N ALA A 98 -9.39 0.90 -3.21
CA ALA A 98 -10.45 1.03 -4.20
C ALA A 98 -10.92 2.48 -4.29
N LEU A 99 -10.59 3.14 -5.41
CA LEU A 99 -10.74 4.59 -5.51
C LEU A 99 -12.20 5.04 -5.62
N ARG A 100 -12.98 4.35 -6.44
CA ARG A 100 -14.38 4.68 -6.78
C ARG A 100 -15.06 3.49 -7.45
N MET A 101 -16.34 3.61 -7.78
CA MET A 101 -17.09 2.57 -8.50
C MET A 101 -16.66 2.41 -9.95
N GLU A 102 -16.45 3.52 -10.66
CA GLU A 102 -16.03 3.50 -12.06
C GLU A 102 -14.53 3.20 -12.21
N LYS A 103 -14.16 2.58 -13.34
CA LYS A 103 -12.76 2.31 -13.66
C LYS A 103 -11.90 3.58 -13.59
N HIS A 104 -10.68 3.40 -13.13
CA HIS A 104 -9.66 4.44 -13.11
C HIS A 104 -8.39 3.93 -13.79
N LEU A 105 -7.64 4.83 -14.43
CA LEU A 105 -6.47 4.46 -15.24
C LEU A 105 -5.37 3.79 -14.40
N SER A 106 -5.23 4.23 -13.16
CA SER A 106 -4.09 3.92 -12.30
C SER A 106 -4.47 3.34 -10.93
N HIS A 107 -5.77 3.27 -10.62
CA HIS A 107 -6.26 2.70 -9.36
C HIS A 107 -7.34 1.65 -9.64
N PHE A 108 -7.42 0.64 -8.79
CA PHE A 108 -8.55 -0.27 -8.77
C PHE A 108 -9.85 0.50 -8.51
N SER A 109 -10.88 0.17 -9.28
CA SER A 109 -12.26 0.42 -8.90
C SER A 109 -12.70 -0.56 -7.81
N LEU A 110 -13.82 -0.28 -7.11
CA LEU A 110 -14.35 -1.20 -6.11
C LEU A 110 -14.61 -2.62 -6.67
N PRO A 111 -15.24 -2.80 -7.85
CA PRO A 111 -15.41 -4.12 -8.44
C PRO A 111 -14.09 -4.87 -8.67
N GLU A 112 -13.06 -4.19 -9.17
CA GLU A 112 -11.75 -4.81 -9.42
C GLU A 112 -11.02 -5.17 -8.11
N ALA A 113 -11.10 -4.32 -7.10
CA ALA A 113 -10.54 -4.62 -5.77
C ALA A 113 -11.24 -5.84 -5.14
N LEU A 114 -12.56 -5.97 -5.31
CA LEU A 114 -13.32 -7.12 -4.82
C LEU A 114 -12.95 -8.42 -5.55
N GLU A 115 -12.63 -8.37 -6.84
CA GLU A 115 -12.10 -9.53 -7.57
C GLU A 115 -10.78 -10.01 -6.96
N VAL A 116 -9.87 -9.07 -6.67
CA VAL A 116 -8.60 -9.38 -5.99
C VAL A 116 -8.85 -9.98 -4.59
N ILE A 117 -9.78 -9.42 -3.82
CA ILE A 117 -10.12 -9.94 -2.49
C ILE A 117 -10.67 -11.37 -2.58
N ARG A 118 -11.57 -11.65 -3.53
CA ARG A 118 -12.14 -12.99 -3.74
C ARG A 118 -11.09 -14.00 -4.20
N GLU A 119 -10.10 -13.56 -4.96
CA GLU A 119 -8.99 -14.39 -5.41
C GLU A 119 -8.04 -14.74 -4.25
N LEU A 120 -7.64 -13.75 -3.46
CA LEU A 120 -6.67 -13.91 -2.37
C LEU A 120 -7.28 -14.54 -1.11
N LYS A 121 -8.59 -14.38 -0.91
CA LYS A 121 -9.37 -14.92 0.23
C LYS A 121 -8.75 -14.62 1.60
N PRO A 122 -8.49 -13.34 1.94
CA PRO A 122 -8.07 -13.01 3.30
C PRO A 122 -9.20 -13.29 4.30
N GLU A 123 -8.88 -13.46 5.59
CA GLU A 123 -9.93 -13.59 6.61
C GLU A 123 -10.77 -12.29 6.74
N LYS A 124 -10.13 -11.14 6.59
CA LYS A 124 -10.75 -9.80 6.53
C LYS A 124 -10.10 -8.94 5.46
N ALA A 125 -10.90 -8.16 4.75
CA ALA A 125 -10.41 -7.16 3.81
C ALA A 125 -10.96 -5.76 4.13
N TYR A 126 -10.08 -4.77 4.04
CA TYR A 126 -10.40 -3.36 4.25
C TYR A 126 -10.06 -2.56 2.99
N VAL A 127 -11.02 -1.77 2.53
CA VAL A 127 -10.85 -0.87 1.38
C VAL A 127 -10.38 0.49 1.86
N THR A 128 -9.31 1.02 1.27
CA THR A 128 -8.76 2.36 1.55
C THR A 128 -8.51 3.16 0.26
N HIS A 129 -7.93 4.35 0.39
CA HIS A 129 -7.64 5.28 -0.70
C HIS A 129 -8.92 5.60 -1.52
N ILE A 130 -10.01 5.84 -0.78
CA ILE A 130 -11.36 6.05 -1.29
C ILE A 130 -11.54 7.52 -1.66
N SER A 131 -11.99 7.79 -2.89
CA SER A 131 -12.36 9.13 -3.32
C SER A 131 -13.78 9.49 -2.91
N HIS A 132 -14.09 10.78 -2.88
CA HIS A 132 -15.46 11.28 -2.67
C HIS A 132 -16.48 10.72 -3.69
N GLN A 133 -16.03 10.22 -4.84
CA GLN A 133 -16.88 9.63 -5.89
C GLN A 133 -17.36 8.22 -5.54
N MET A 134 -16.88 7.62 -4.45
CA MET A 134 -17.39 6.32 -4.00
C MET A 134 -18.85 6.41 -3.51
N GLY A 135 -19.24 7.56 -2.96
CA GLY A 135 -20.50 7.73 -2.24
C GLY A 135 -20.34 7.47 -0.73
N PHE A 136 -21.45 7.43 0.00
CA PHE A 136 -21.42 7.23 1.45
C PHE A 136 -21.09 5.78 1.81
N HIS A 137 -20.22 5.58 2.81
CA HIS A 137 -19.79 4.24 3.26
C HIS A 137 -20.98 3.31 3.56
N ARG A 138 -22.02 3.83 4.20
CA ARG A 138 -23.22 3.07 4.57
C ARG A 138 -23.96 2.52 3.34
N ASP A 139 -24.02 3.29 2.26
CA ASP A 139 -24.80 2.91 1.09
C ASP A 139 -24.05 1.91 0.23
N VAL A 140 -22.72 2.02 0.19
CA VAL A 140 -21.85 1.17 -0.65
C VAL A 140 -21.55 -0.17 0.01
N PHE A 141 -21.18 -0.18 1.30
CA PHE A 141 -20.60 -1.36 1.94
C PHE A 141 -21.58 -2.16 2.79
N THR A 142 -22.63 -1.54 3.35
CA THR A 142 -23.46 -2.20 4.38
C THR A 142 -24.45 -3.23 3.83
N ARG A 143 -24.54 -3.43 2.50
CA ARG A 143 -25.49 -4.37 1.89
C ARG A 143 -25.00 -5.15 0.65
N ILE A 144 -23.94 -4.73 -0.03
CA ILE A 144 -23.62 -5.23 -1.37
C ILE A 144 -22.36 -6.12 -1.38
N TYR A 145 -21.41 -5.89 -0.48
CA TYR A 145 -20.08 -6.52 -0.54
C TYR A 145 -19.60 -7.02 0.83
N PRO A 146 -20.16 -8.13 1.35
CA PRO A 146 -19.78 -8.68 2.66
C PRO A 146 -18.31 -9.08 2.76
N GLU A 147 -17.62 -9.27 1.64
CA GLU A 147 -16.20 -9.62 1.58
C GLU A 147 -15.24 -8.45 1.91
N ALA A 148 -15.73 -7.20 2.02
CA ALA A 148 -14.88 -6.04 2.27
C ALA A 148 -15.55 -4.99 3.17
N GLU A 149 -14.78 -4.44 4.11
CA GLU A 149 -15.20 -3.33 4.97
C GLU A 149 -14.52 -2.01 4.52
N PRO A 150 -15.19 -0.85 4.59
CA PRO A 150 -14.54 0.42 4.34
C PRO A 150 -13.64 0.78 5.51
N ALA A 151 -12.37 1.08 5.24
CA ALA A 151 -11.50 1.70 6.23
C ALA A 151 -11.97 3.13 6.55
N TYR A 152 -11.53 3.64 7.70
CA TYR A 152 -11.78 5.02 8.12
C TYR A 152 -10.60 5.54 8.93
N ASP A 153 -10.45 6.85 8.98
CA ASP A 153 -9.37 7.51 9.71
C ASP A 153 -9.44 7.16 11.20
N GLY A 154 -8.33 6.63 11.73
CA GLY A 154 -8.24 6.18 13.12
C GLY A 154 -8.69 4.74 13.36
N LEU A 155 -9.09 3.99 12.32
CA LEU A 155 -9.30 2.54 12.42
C LEU A 155 -8.05 1.85 12.98
N ARG A 156 -8.24 1.00 13.98
CA ARG A 156 -7.18 0.18 14.59
C ARG A 156 -7.54 -1.28 14.45
N LEU A 157 -6.58 -2.06 13.98
CA LEU A 157 -6.70 -3.50 13.79
C LEU A 157 -5.73 -4.20 14.74
N ILE A 158 -6.16 -5.32 15.31
CA ILE A 158 -5.31 -6.19 16.11
C ILE A 158 -4.94 -7.37 15.22
N CYS A 159 -3.66 -7.47 14.90
CA CYS A 159 -3.07 -8.47 14.02
C CYS A 159 -2.40 -9.56 14.86
#